data_AF-A0A0D2JRW3-F1
#
_entry.id   AF-A0A0D2JRW3-F1
#
_cell.length_a   1.000
_cell.length_b   1.000
_cell.length_c   1.000
_cell.angle_alpha   90.00
_cell.angle_beta   90.00
_cell.angle_gamma   90.00
#
_symmetry.space_group_name_H-M   'P 1'
#
loop_
_entity.id
_entity.type
_entity.pdbx_description
1 polymer ?
#
loop_
_entity_poly.entity_id
_entity_poly.type
_entity_poly.pdbx_seq_one_letter_code
_entity_poly.pdbx_strand_id
1 'polypeptide(L)'
;MESIRIETYEGNKGLFLVHTWRPSLIEGQVADIVIWLQQHGKGPLSDGQIEKVEYQLGNKFFKEPKVKINAADAFRLEVSAYGPMLSVARIYIKNDPTSLILKRYINFEEPPKKAFHLAAICSG
;
A
#
# COMPACT_ATOMS: atom_id res chain seq x y z
N MET A 1 6.85 -21.95 5.40
CA MET A 1 6.43 -20.88 4.47
C MET A 1 4.93 -20.67 4.49
N GLU A 2 4.13 -21.73 4.34
CA GLU A 2 2.66 -21.59 4.38
C GLU A 2 2.11 -21.13 5.73
N SER A 3 2.63 -21.66 6.85
CA SER A 3 2.27 -21.19 8.19
C SER A 3 2.55 -19.70 8.38
N ILE A 4 3.75 -19.24 8.03
CA ILE A 4 4.14 -17.82 8.07
C ILE A 4 3.19 -16.95 7.23
N ARG A 5 2.77 -17.45 6.06
CA ARG A 5 1.81 -16.75 5.19
C ARG A 5 0.48 -16.58 5.92
N ILE A 6 -0.06 -17.65 6.50
CA ILE A 6 -1.33 -17.64 7.26
C ILE A 6 -1.21 -16.71 8.47
N GLU A 7 -0.16 -16.84 9.28
CA GLU A 7 0.11 -15.98 10.44
C GLU A 7 0.19 -14.50 10.03
N THR A 8 0.75 -14.19 8.85
CA THR A 8 0.79 -12.82 8.33
C THR A 8 -0.61 -12.31 7.98
N TYR A 9 -1.46 -13.14 7.36
CA TYR A 9 -2.86 -12.77 7.11
C TYR A 9 -3.61 -12.50 8.41
N GLU A 10 -3.49 -13.40 9.38
CA GLU A 10 -4.17 -13.31 10.67
C GLU A 10 -3.69 -12.10 11.49
N GLY A 11 -2.37 -11.93 11.63
CA GLY A 11 -1.77 -10.82 12.35
C GLY A 11 -2.09 -9.46 11.74
N ASN A 12 -2.24 -9.38 10.41
CA ASN A 12 -2.67 -8.17 9.73
C ASN A 12 -4.20 -8.01 9.67
N LYS A 13 -4.98 -8.95 10.23
CA LYS A 13 -6.45 -8.99 10.09
C LYS A 13 -6.90 -8.93 8.62
N GLY A 14 -6.10 -9.53 7.73
CA GLY A 14 -6.26 -9.52 6.28
C GLY A 14 -5.97 -8.18 5.58
N LEU A 15 -5.50 -7.16 6.30
CA LEU A 15 -5.18 -5.85 5.72
C LEU A 15 -3.78 -5.81 5.12
N PHE A 16 -3.67 -5.18 3.95
CA PHE A 16 -2.39 -4.97 3.29
C PHE A 16 -2.30 -3.55 2.75
N LEU A 17 -1.09 -3.00 2.77
CA LEU A 17 -0.77 -1.82 1.99
C LEU A 17 -0.36 -2.24 0.59
N VAL A 18 -1.06 -1.69 -0.39
CA VAL A 18 -0.73 -1.85 -1.81
C VAL A 18 -0.49 -0.48 -2.41
N HIS A 19 0.19 -0.47 -3.56
CA HIS A 19 0.39 0.75 -4.32
C HIS A 19 0.37 0.47 -5.80
N THR A 20 0.07 1.53 -6.56
CA THR A 20 0.31 1.62 -7.99
C THR A 20 1.00 2.95 -8.27
N TRP A 21 1.57 3.08 -9.46
CA TRP A 21 2.25 4.28 -9.86
C TRP A 21 2.15 4.50 -11.37
N ARG A 22 2.41 5.74 -11.78
CA ARG A 22 2.66 6.13 -13.17
C ARG A 22 3.78 7.17 -13.20
N PRO A 23 4.46 7.39 -14.35
CA PRO A 23 5.40 8.50 -14.48
C PRO A 23 4.73 9.84 -14.10
N SER A 24 5.44 10.68 -13.34
CA SER A 24 4.93 12.00 -12.97
C SER A 24 5.12 13.00 -14.10
N LEU A 25 4.23 13.99 -14.18
CA LEU A 25 4.38 15.16 -15.05
C LEU A 25 4.94 16.38 -14.32
N ILE A 26 5.21 16.26 -13.00
CA ILE A 26 5.72 17.34 -12.17
C ILE A 26 7.24 17.37 -12.24
N GLU A 27 7.82 18.54 -12.54
CA GLU A 27 9.27 18.72 -12.58
C GLU A 27 9.93 18.31 -11.25
N GLY A 28 11.01 17.54 -11.34
CA GLY A 28 11.73 17.01 -10.19
C GLY A 28 11.07 15.80 -9.51
N GLN A 29 9.89 15.36 -9.94
CA GLN A 29 9.27 14.12 -9.50
C GLN A 29 9.43 13.03 -10.57
N VAL A 30 9.54 11.77 -10.12
CA VAL A 30 9.71 10.61 -10.99
C VAL A 30 8.37 9.89 -11.21
N ALA A 31 7.57 9.73 -10.15
CA ALA A 31 6.34 8.96 -10.20
C ALA A 31 5.20 9.63 -9.44
N ASP A 32 3.99 9.60 -9.99
CA ASP A 32 2.77 9.79 -9.21
C ASP A 32 2.36 8.44 -8.64
N ILE A 33 2.29 8.36 -7.31
CA ILE A 33 1.96 7.11 -6.62
C ILE A 33 0.60 7.23 -5.93
N VAL A 34 -0.06 6.08 -5.83
CA VAL A 34 -1.30 5.90 -5.07
C VAL A 34 -1.10 4.75 -4.11
N ILE A 35 -1.35 4.97 -2.81
CA ILE A 35 -1.22 3.99 -1.73
C ILE A 35 -2.59 3.86 -1.05
N TRP A 36 -3.06 2.64 -0.82
CA TRP A 36 -4.34 2.40 -0.15
C TRP A 36 -4.34 1.07 0.61
N LEU A 37 -5.38 0.87 1.44
CA LEU A 37 -5.60 -0.41 2.12
C LEU A 37 -6.34 -1.39 1.21
N GLN A 38 -5.87 -2.63 1.19
CA GLN A 38 -6.54 -3.75 0.55
C GLN A 38 -6.94 -4.77 1.62
N GLN A 39 -8.20 -5.23 1.59
CA GLN A 39 -8.66 -6.35 2.40
C GLN A 39 -8.51 -7.65 1.61
N HIS A 40 -7.92 -8.67 2.24
CA HIS A 40 -8.05 -10.06 1.84
C HIS A 40 -9.18 -10.71 2.64
N GLY A 41 -10.16 -11.29 1.93
CA GLY A 41 -11.37 -11.85 2.57
C GLY A 41 -12.29 -10.78 3.17
N LYS A 42 -13.00 -11.14 4.24
CA LYS A 42 -13.74 -10.18 5.09
C LYS A 42 -12.86 -9.69 6.23
N GLY A 43 -13.09 -8.47 6.69
CA GLY A 43 -12.38 -7.91 7.83
C GLY A 43 -12.66 -6.42 8.05
N PRO A 44 -11.82 -5.73 8.85
CA PRO A 44 -12.12 -4.38 9.33
C PRO A 44 -12.36 -3.36 8.24
N LEU A 45 -11.68 -3.46 7.09
CA LEU A 45 -11.90 -2.54 5.97
C LEU A 45 -13.24 -2.81 5.28
N SER A 46 -13.55 -4.07 4.95
CA SER A 46 -14.83 -4.42 4.30
C SER A 46 -16.03 -4.14 5.18
N ASP A 47 -15.84 -4.21 6.50
CA ASP A 47 -16.90 -4.07 7.49
C ASP A 47 -17.06 -2.61 7.96
N GLY A 48 -16.30 -1.66 7.39
CA GLY A 48 -16.40 -0.23 7.73
C GLY A 48 -15.93 0.10 9.15
N GLN A 49 -15.02 -0.71 9.69
CA GLN A 49 -14.54 -0.61 11.07
C GLN A 49 -13.25 0.21 11.22
N ILE A 50 -12.62 0.63 10.13
CA ILE A 50 -11.44 1.50 10.19
C ILE A 50 -11.90 2.94 10.43
N GLU A 51 -11.32 3.59 11.44
CA GLU A 51 -11.59 4.99 11.78
C GLU A 51 -10.73 5.95 10.96
N LYS A 52 -9.42 5.66 10.93
CA LYS A 52 -8.44 6.46 10.21
C LYS A 52 -7.19 5.66 9.90
N VAL A 53 -6.42 6.16 8.95
CA VAL A 53 -5.09 5.69 8.60
C VAL A 53 -4.12 6.86 8.63
N GLU A 54 -2.98 6.69 9.28
CA GLU A 54 -1.89 7.66 9.30
C GLU A 54 -0.71 7.14 8.49
N TYR A 55 -0.32 7.86 7.45
CA TYR A 55 0.78 7.50 6.57
C TYR A 55 2.04 8.31 6.87
N GLN A 56 3.18 7.63 6.97
CA GLN A 56 4.50 8.25 7.04
C GLN A 56 5.39 7.70 5.92
N LEU A 57 5.91 8.61 5.08
CA LEU A 57 6.77 8.32 3.92
C LEU A 57 8.21 8.80 4.13
N GLY A 58 8.48 9.44 5.28
CA GLY A 58 9.76 10.05 5.63
C GLY A 58 9.70 11.57 5.61
N ASN A 59 10.58 12.20 6.38
CA ASN A 59 10.52 13.64 6.68
C ASN A 59 10.67 14.57 5.47
N LYS A 60 11.21 14.08 4.36
CA LYS A 60 11.32 14.82 3.10
C LYS A 60 9.99 14.88 2.33
N PHE A 61 9.08 13.95 2.59
CA PHE A 61 7.73 13.94 2.03
C PHE A 61 6.77 14.68 2.96
N PHE A 62 6.69 14.26 4.22
CA PHE A 62 5.82 14.89 5.22
C PHE A 62 6.57 15.05 6.55
N LYS A 63 6.47 16.23 7.16
CA LYS A 63 7.02 16.46 8.52
C LYS A 63 6.25 15.66 9.57
N GLU A 64 4.95 15.52 9.37
CA GLU A 64 4.02 14.79 10.23
C GLU A 64 3.24 13.75 9.42
N PRO A 65 2.74 12.67 10.04
CA PRO A 65 1.95 11.68 9.35
C PRO A 65 0.71 12.27 8.65
N LYS A 66 0.46 11.83 7.41
CA LYS A 66 -0.74 12.25 6.68
C LYS A 66 -1.93 11.40 7.12
N VAL A 67 -2.94 12.05 7.71
CA VAL A 67 -4.16 11.41 8.19
C VAL A 67 -5.18 11.27 7.07
N LYS A 68 -5.80 10.10 6.97
CA LYS A 68 -6.87 9.77 6.02
C LYS A 68 -8.04 9.14 6.78
N ILE A 69 -9.24 9.64 6.53
CA ILE A 69 -10.49 9.23 7.22
C ILE A 69 -11.58 8.76 6.25
N ASN A 70 -11.35 8.88 4.95
CA ASN A 70 -12.35 8.52 3.94
C ASN A 70 -12.34 7.00 3.72
N ALA A 71 -13.35 6.31 4.25
CA ALA A 71 -13.49 4.87 4.02
C ALA A 71 -13.88 4.53 2.56
N ALA A 72 -14.56 5.44 1.85
CA ALA A 72 -15.08 5.17 0.51
C ALA A 72 -13.98 5.00 -0.55
N ASP A 73 -12.79 5.56 -0.32
CA ASP A 73 -11.62 5.40 -1.19
C ASP A 73 -10.58 4.44 -0.62
N ALA A 74 -10.95 3.62 0.37
CA ALA A 74 -10.03 2.75 1.09
C ALA A 74 -8.82 3.50 1.69
N PHE A 75 -9.07 4.72 2.18
CA PHE A 75 -8.11 5.61 2.82
C PHE A 75 -6.94 6.02 1.90
N ARG A 76 -7.21 6.13 0.60
CA ARG A 76 -6.24 6.36 -0.47
C ARG A 76 -5.39 7.62 -0.29
N LEU A 77 -4.07 7.45 -0.19
CA LEU A 77 -3.08 8.53 -0.27
C LEU A 77 -2.53 8.67 -1.69
N GLU A 78 -2.46 9.90 -2.18
CA GLU A 78 -1.83 10.26 -3.46
C GLU A 78 -0.65 11.19 -3.18
N VAL A 79 0.47 10.96 -3.85
CA VAL A 79 1.67 11.81 -3.73
C VAL A 79 2.54 11.64 -4.97
N SER A 80 3.20 12.71 -5.40
CA SER A 80 4.26 12.63 -6.41
C SER A 80 5.60 12.46 -5.70
N ALA A 81 6.41 11.50 -6.17
CA ALA A 81 7.63 11.08 -5.52
C ALA A 81 8.86 11.20 -6.43
N TYR A 82 9.94 11.71 -5.87
CA TYR A 82 11.24 11.88 -6.52
C TYR A 82 12.14 10.65 -6.38
N GLY A 83 11.76 9.68 -5.55
CA GLY A 83 12.54 8.47 -5.29
C GLY A 83 11.72 7.40 -4.56
N PRO A 84 12.12 6.11 -4.65
CA PRO A 84 11.51 5.01 -3.90
C PRO A 84 11.61 5.25 -2.38
N MET A 85 10.63 4.74 -1.63
CA MET A 85 10.63 4.89 -0.17
C MET A 85 9.87 3.80 0.57
N LEU A 86 10.12 3.68 1.87
CA LEU A 86 9.29 2.89 2.77
C LEU A 86 8.06 3.71 3.20
N SER A 87 6.88 3.21 2.89
CA SER A 87 5.62 3.67 3.48
C SER A 87 5.32 2.89 4.75
N VAL A 88 5.07 3.60 5.84
CA VAL A 88 4.52 3.03 7.08
C VAL A 88 3.12 3.59 7.28
N ALA A 89 2.13 2.72 7.46
CA ALA A 89 0.78 3.14 7.82
C ALA A 89 0.41 2.61 9.20
N ARG A 90 -0.19 3.48 10.02
CA ARG A 90 -0.84 3.12 11.27
C ARG A 90 -2.34 3.14 11.07
N ILE A 91 -2.99 2.01 11.34
CA ILE A 91 -4.42 1.80 11.12
C ILE A 91 -5.11 1.76 12.47
N TYR A 92 -6.15 2.58 12.62
CA TYR A 92 -6.99 2.65 13.80
C TYR A 92 -8.31 1.96 13.51
N ILE A 93 -8.63 0.93 14.28
CA ILE A 93 -9.86 0.14 14.14
C ILE A 93 -10.78 0.50 15.31
N LYS A 94 -12.07 0.73 15.01
CA LYS A 94 -13.10 1.06 16.00
C LYS A 94 -13.08 0.07 17.15
N ASN A 95 -13.12 0.59 18.37
CA ASN A 95 -13.15 -0.19 19.61
C ASN A 95 -11.92 -1.09 19.84
N ASP A 96 -10.87 -0.98 19.02
CA ASP A 96 -9.58 -1.61 19.27
C ASP A 96 -8.63 -0.53 19.83
N PRO A 97 -8.23 -0.61 21.10
CA PRO A 97 -7.28 0.36 21.67
C PRO A 97 -5.88 0.24 21.05
N THR A 98 -5.61 -0.86 20.33
CA THR A 98 -4.35 -1.06 19.62
C THR A 98 -4.45 -0.63 18.16
N SER A 99 -3.38 -0.03 17.66
CA SER A 99 -3.26 0.28 16.23
C SER A 99 -2.45 -0.80 15.50
N LEU A 100 -2.89 -1.19 14.31
CA LEU A 100 -2.11 -2.07 13.44
C LEU A 100 -1.09 -1.24 12.64
N ILE A 101 0.14 -1.74 12.51
CA ILE A 101 1.17 -1.12 11.68
C ILE A 101 1.41 -1.98 10.44
N LEU A 102 1.21 -1.39 9.28
CA LEU A 102 1.54 -2.01 7.99
C LEU A 102 2.68 -1.26 7.32
N LYS A 103 3.47 -1.99 6.52
CA LYS A 103 4.62 -1.45 5.82
C LYS A 103 4.57 -1.87 4.35
N ARG A 104 4.94 -0.96 3.46
CA ARG A 104 5.12 -1.26 2.03
C ARG A 104 6.29 -0.47 1.48
N TYR A 105 7.25 -1.15 0.88
CA TYR A 105 8.23 -0.47 0.05
C TYR A 105 7.57 -0.07 -1.26
N ILE A 106 7.61 1.23 -1.55
CA ILE A 106 7.06 1.84 -2.75
C ILE A 106 8.21 1.95 -3.74
N ASN A 107 8.11 1.16 -4.80
CA ASN A 107 9.08 1.15 -5.88
C ASN A 107 8.35 1.38 -7.20
N PHE A 108 9.03 2.05 -8.11
CA PHE A 108 8.50 2.37 -9.43
C PHE A 108 9.54 2.11 -10.51
N GLU A 109 10.35 1.09 -10.26
CA GLU A 109 11.30 0.55 -11.22
C GLU A 109 10.64 -0.63 -11.95
N GLU A 110 11.02 -0.81 -13.22
CA GLU A 110 10.66 -2.02 -13.95
C GLU A 110 11.29 -3.25 -13.28
N PRO A 111 10.59 -4.40 -13.27
CA PRO A 111 11.18 -5.64 -12.80
C PRO A 111 12.41 -6.00 -13.66
N PRO A 112 13.39 -6.75 -13.11
CA PRO A 112 14.52 -7.22 -13.89
C PRO A 112 14.09 -7.92 -15.18
N LYS A 113 14.70 -7.59 -16.31
CA LYS A 113 14.30 -7.94 -17.71
C LYS A 113 14.19 -9.44 -18.07
N LYS A 114 14.26 -10.38 -17.11
CA LYS A 114 14.23 -11.84 -17.33
C LYS A 114 12.97 -12.55 -16.86
N ALA A 115 11.83 -11.88 -16.72
CA ALA A 115 10.69 -12.47 -16.00
C ALA A 115 9.71 -13.30 -16.85
N PHE A 116 9.54 -13.05 -18.15
CA PHE A 116 8.55 -13.80 -18.94
C PHE A 116 9.01 -13.98 -20.40
N HIS A 117 9.52 -15.17 -20.75
CA HIS A 117 9.43 -15.64 -22.12
C HIS A 117 7.97 -16.11 -22.32
N LEU A 118 7.17 -15.30 -23.01
CA LEU A 118 5.93 -15.76 -23.59
C LEU A 118 6.29 -16.86 -24.59
N ALA A 119 6.06 -18.12 -24.23
CA ALA A 119 5.91 -19.16 -25.24
C ALA A 119 4.66 -18.82 -26.04
N ALA A 120 4.85 -18.11 -27.16
CA ALA A 120 3.84 -18.02 -28.19
C ALA A 120 3.61 -19.45 -28.69
N ILE A 121 2.54 -20.09 -28.21
CA ILE A 121 2.01 -21.29 -28.83
C ILE A 121 1.40 -20.80 -30.14
N CYS A 122 2.15 -20.94 -31.24
CA CYS A 122 1.61 -20.90 -32.58
C CYS A 122 0.75 -22.15 -32.75
N SER A 123 -0.57 -21.99 -32.66
CA SER A 123 -1.53 -22.96 -33.19
C SER A 123 -1.68 -22.68 -34.69
N GLY A 124 -1.03 -23.50 -35.51
CA GLY A 124 -1.21 -23.59 -36.95
C GLY A 124 -1.22 -25.05 -37.36
#